data_AF-A0A517T918-F1
#
_entry.id   AF-A0A517T918-F1
#
_cell.length_a   1.000
_cell.length_b   1.000
_cell.length_c   1.000
_cell.angle_alpha   90.00
_cell.angle_beta   90.00
_cell.angle_gamma   90.00
#
_symmetry.space_group_name_H-M   'P 1'
#
loop_
_entity.id
_entity.type
_entity.pdbx_description
1 polymer ?
#
loop_
_entity_poly.entity_id
_entity_poly.type
_entity_poly.pdbx_seq_one_letter_code
_entity_poly.pdbx_strand_id
1 'polypeptide(L)'
;MLKATHYLQSFVLLMLVMIANPASAGIVEPVEGETTMVRVGDTIKIYGPGPSTGYQCSLDIIEKRTKLVSKKVVGGNLPGSDKTVFTLKATSRGMEKLVLNMESPGGDIEYEQYPLRITN
;
A
#
# COMPACT_ATOMS: atom_id res chain seq x y z
N MET A 1 -1.90 -49.13 -18.66
CA MET A 1 -2.71 -47.90 -18.59
C MET A 1 -2.14 -47.01 -17.48
N LEU A 2 -1.20 -46.13 -17.81
CA LEU A 2 -0.51 -45.22 -16.87
C LEU A 2 -0.95 -43.78 -17.20
N LYS A 3 -1.87 -43.19 -16.44
CA LYS A 3 -2.32 -41.79 -16.68
C LYS A 3 -2.75 -41.00 -15.45
N ALA A 4 -2.71 -41.60 -14.25
CA ALA A 4 -3.15 -40.93 -13.01
C ALA A 4 -2.02 -40.26 -12.22
N THR A 5 -0.77 -40.69 -12.38
CA THR A 5 0.36 -40.19 -11.56
C THR A 5 0.88 -38.81 -11.99
N HIS A 6 0.69 -38.42 -13.26
CA HIS A 6 1.19 -37.14 -13.76
C HIS A 6 0.36 -35.95 -13.28
N TYR A 7 -0.94 -36.15 -13.02
CA TYR A 7 -1.84 -35.06 -12.63
C TYR A 7 -1.61 -34.58 -11.19
N LEU A 8 -1.31 -35.51 -10.28
CA LEU A 8 -1.06 -35.20 -8.87
C LEU A 8 0.27 -34.47 -8.68
N GLN A 9 1.30 -34.84 -9.45
CA GLN A 9 2.63 -34.23 -9.39
C GLN A 9 2.64 -32.79 -9.91
N SER A 10 1.86 -32.49 -10.96
CA SER A 10 1.71 -31.13 -11.48
C SER A 10 0.95 -30.20 -10.52
N PHE A 11 -0.02 -30.73 -9.76
CA PHE A 11 -0.80 -29.93 -8.81
C PHE A 11 0.02 -29.54 -7.56
N VAL A 12 0.82 -30.48 -7.05
CA VAL A 12 1.75 -30.20 -5.93
C VAL A 12 2.84 -29.23 -6.38
N LEU A 13 3.35 -29.33 -7.61
CA LEU A 13 4.32 -28.38 -8.15
C LEU A 13 3.70 -26.98 -8.35
N LEU A 14 2.45 -26.88 -8.80
CA LEU A 14 1.75 -25.60 -8.94
C LEU A 14 1.50 -24.93 -7.58
N MET A 15 1.12 -25.72 -6.56
CA MET A 15 1.00 -25.25 -5.17
C MET A 15 2.37 -24.84 -4.59
N LEU A 16 3.44 -25.56 -4.91
CA LEU A 16 4.80 -25.24 -4.47
C LEU A 16 5.36 -23.98 -5.17
N VAL A 17 5.03 -23.75 -6.44
CA VAL A 17 5.38 -22.53 -7.18
C VAL A 17 4.63 -21.30 -6.65
N MET A 18 3.39 -21.46 -6.16
CA MET A 18 2.67 -20.38 -5.45
C MET A 18 3.29 -20.05 -4.08
N ILE A 19 3.98 -21.00 -3.45
CA ILE A 19 4.72 -20.80 -2.18
C ILE A 19 6.14 -20.25 -2.44
N ALA A 20 6.64 -20.33 -3.68
CA ALA A 20 8.03 -20.03 -4.04
C ALA A 20 8.21 -18.83 -4.99
N ASN A 21 7.30 -17.84 -5.00
CA ASN A 21 7.55 -16.57 -5.69
C ASN A 21 7.95 -15.46 -4.69
N PRO A 22 9.22 -15.36 -4.28
CA PRO A 22 9.72 -14.15 -3.65
C PRO A 22 9.85 -13.06 -4.73
N ALA A 23 9.24 -11.90 -4.47
CA ALA A 23 9.52 -10.62 -5.15
C ALA A 23 8.83 -10.30 -6.50
N SER A 24 7.54 -10.60 -6.67
CA SER A 24 6.70 -9.65 -7.41
C SER A 24 6.23 -8.58 -6.44
N ALA A 25 6.93 -7.44 -6.38
CA ALA A 25 6.46 -6.26 -5.67
C ALA A 25 5.08 -5.86 -6.21
N GLY A 26 4.04 -6.06 -5.41
CA GLY A 26 2.67 -5.67 -5.73
C GLY A 26 2.45 -4.17 -5.51
N ILE A 27 1.32 -3.67 -6.03
CA ILE A 27 0.78 -2.37 -5.62
C ILE A 27 -0.33 -2.65 -4.60
N VAL A 28 -0.24 -2.03 -3.43
CA VAL A 28 -1.21 -2.18 -2.34
C VAL A 28 -1.80 -0.81 -2.00
N GLU A 29 -3.13 -0.78 -1.89
CA GLU A 29 -3.90 0.41 -1.49
C GLU A 29 -4.63 0.05 -0.19
N PRO A 30 -4.01 0.33 0.98
CA PRO A 30 -4.59 -0.02 2.27
C PRO A 30 -5.83 0.82 2.56
N VAL A 31 -6.74 0.25 3.34
CA VAL A 31 -7.98 0.90 3.76
C VAL A 31 -7.79 1.51 5.15
N GLU A 32 -8.37 2.68 5.37
CA GLU A 32 -8.33 3.35 6.66
C GLU A 32 -8.90 2.44 7.77
N GLY A 33 -8.22 2.39 8.91
CA GLY A 33 -8.67 1.66 10.10
C GLY A 33 -8.48 0.15 10.03
N GLU A 34 -8.21 -0.42 8.85
CA GLU A 34 -8.07 -1.85 8.65
C GLU A 34 -6.60 -2.29 8.53
N THR A 35 -6.27 -3.41 9.18
CA THR A 35 -4.90 -3.97 9.07
C THR A 35 -4.70 -4.59 7.70
N THR A 36 -3.87 -3.96 6.88
CA THR A 36 -3.57 -4.44 5.53
C THR A 36 -2.33 -5.31 5.52
N MET A 37 -2.42 -6.48 4.87
CA MET A 37 -1.28 -7.38 4.67
C MET A 37 -0.43 -6.88 3.49
N VAL A 38 0.87 -6.71 3.72
CA VAL A 38 1.82 -6.20 2.71
C VAL A 38 3.06 -7.09 2.70
N ARG A 39 3.75 -7.24 1.58
CA ARG A 39 5.04 -7.94 1.51
C ARG A 39 6.20 -6.97 1.43
N VAL A 40 7.36 -7.37 1.95
CA VAL A 40 8.61 -6.62 1.73
C VAL A 40 8.85 -6.50 0.23
N GLY A 41 9.10 -5.28 -0.23
CA GLY A 41 9.25 -4.95 -1.64
C GLY A 41 8.01 -4.33 -2.28
N ASP A 42 6.82 -4.53 -1.70
CA ASP A 42 5.57 -3.97 -2.24
C ASP A 42 5.59 -2.44 -2.25
N THR A 43 4.89 -1.89 -3.24
CA THR A 43 4.60 -0.48 -3.36
C THR A 43 3.26 -0.19 -2.71
N ILE A 44 3.25 0.68 -1.71
CA ILE A 44 2.04 1.09 -0.99
C ILE A 44 1.63 2.46 -1.51
N LYS A 45 0.34 2.67 -1.79
CA LYS A 45 -0.19 3.99 -2.16
C LYS A 45 -1.23 4.44 -1.15
N ILE A 46 -0.99 5.59 -0.54
CA ILE A 46 -1.96 6.30 0.30
C ILE A 46 -2.48 7.51 -0.47
N TYR A 47 -3.77 7.74 -0.39
CA TYR A 47 -4.46 8.81 -1.11
C TYR A 47 -5.01 9.80 -0.10
N GLY A 48 -4.82 11.09 -0.36
CA GLY A 48 -5.47 12.17 0.36
C GLY A 48 -6.12 13.16 -0.62
N PRO A 49 -6.88 14.15 -0.10
CA PRO A 49 -7.43 15.22 -0.92
C PRO A 49 -6.33 15.95 -1.69
N GLY A 50 -6.69 16.40 -2.90
CA GLY A 50 -5.79 17.18 -3.74
C GLY A 50 -5.67 18.63 -3.27
N PRO A 51 -4.56 19.32 -3.60
CA PRO A 51 -4.41 20.73 -3.27
C PRO A 51 -5.50 21.64 -3.84
N SER A 52 -6.23 21.27 -4.90
CA SER A 52 -7.30 22.14 -5.42
C SER A 52 -8.51 22.27 -4.47
N THR A 53 -8.65 21.36 -3.49
CA THR A 53 -9.63 21.51 -2.40
C THR A 53 -9.12 22.42 -1.28
N GLY A 54 -7.89 22.92 -1.40
CA GLY A 54 -7.20 23.74 -0.39
C GLY A 54 -6.66 22.93 0.81
N TYR A 55 -6.76 21.60 0.78
CA TYR A 55 -6.20 20.75 1.81
C TYR A 55 -4.68 20.60 1.68
N GLN A 56 -4.00 20.54 2.82
CA GLN A 56 -2.60 20.16 2.90
C GLN A 56 -2.47 18.78 3.52
N CYS A 57 -1.99 17.82 2.73
CA CYS A 57 -1.75 16.47 3.21
C CYS A 57 -0.28 16.24 3.59
N SER A 58 -0.03 15.58 4.72
CA SER A 58 1.29 15.04 5.10
C SER A 58 1.14 13.59 5.56
N LEU A 59 2.21 12.79 5.50
CA LEU A 59 2.17 11.39 5.86
C LEU A 59 3.29 11.09 6.86
N ASP A 60 2.91 10.61 8.04
CA ASP A 60 3.83 10.14 9.07
C ASP A 60 4.00 8.64 8.98
N ILE A 61 5.26 8.21 9.04
CA ILE A 61 5.67 6.80 9.05
C ILE A 61 6.23 6.51 10.44
N ILE A 62 5.48 5.75 11.25
CA ILE A 62 5.74 5.63 12.69
C ILE A 62 6.87 4.63 12.97
N GLU A 63 6.79 3.42 12.41
CA GLU A 63 7.72 2.32 12.71
C GLU A 63 8.90 2.27 11.73
N LYS A 64 8.86 3.09 10.67
CA LYS A 64 9.93 3.23 9.65
C LYS A 64 10.29 1.93 8.93
N ARG A 65 9.34 1.00 8.83
CA ARG A 65 9.44 -0.24 8.05
C ARG A 65 9.04 -0.07 6.60
N THR A 66 8.47 1.08 6.29
CA THR A 66 8.23 1.58 4.94
C THR A 66 9.09 2.83 4.69
N LYS A 67 9.35 3.12 3.42
CA LYS A 67 10.06 4.32 3.00
C LYS A 67 9.20 5.09 2.01
N LEU A 68 8.98 6.38 2.25
CA LEU A 68 8.36 7.26 1.26
C LEU A 68 9.27 7.36 0.03
N VAL A 69 8.73 6.99 -1.13
CA VAL A 69 9.40 7.03 -2.42
C VAL A 69 9.07 8.34 -3.13
N SER A 70 7.80 8.75 -3.10
CA SER A 70 7.36 10.01 -3.71
C SER A 70 6.04 10.49 -3.15
N LYS A 71 5.84 11.81 -3.18
CA LYS A 71 4.54 12.49 -3.03
C LYS A 71 4.22 13.17 -4.36
N LYS A 72 3.06 12.88 -4.95
CA LYS A 72 2.62 13.48 -6.23
C LYS A 72 1.16 13.86 -6.16
N VAL A 73 0.78 14.89 -6.92
CA VAL A 73 -0.62 15.23 -7.17
C VAL A 73 -1.01 14.58 -8.49
N VAL A 74 -2.14 13.88 -8.53
CA VAL A 74 -2.68 13.21 -9.73
C VAL A 74 -4.11 13.66 -9.97
N GLY A 75 -4.54 13.67 -11.23
CA GLY A 75 -5.86 14.22 -11.62
C GLY A 75 -5.77 15.71 -11.98
N GLY A 76 -6.91 16.41 -11.98
CA GLY A 76 -6.95 17.87 -12.20
C GLY A 76 -7.56 18.34 -13.52
N ASN A 77 -8.27 17.49 -14.27
CA ASN A 77 -9.03 17.97 -15.43
C ASN A 77 -10.27 18.77 -15.02
N LEU A 78 -10.70 18.66 -13.75
CA LEU A 78 -11.81 19.42 -13.14
C LEU A 78 -11.41 19.89 -11.73
N PRO A 79 -11.92 21.05 -11.25
CA PRO A 79 -11.68 21.50 -9.88
C PRO A 79 -12.21 20.46 -8.87
N GLY A 80 -11.43 20.18 -7.82
CA GLY A 80 -11.74 19.18 -6.80
C GLY A 80 -11.55 17.71 -7.23
N SER A 81 -11.04 17.46 -8.45
CA SER A 81 -10.82 16.09 -8.95
C SER A 81 -9.40 15.56 -8.73
N ASP A 82 -8.48 16.40 -8.26
CA ASP A 82 -7.12 16.02 -7.96
C ASP A 82 -7.01 15.31 -6.60
N LYS A 83 -5.98 14.49 -6.47
CA LYS A 83 -5.66 13.74 -5.26
C LYS A 83 -4.16 13.83 -4.98
N THR A 84 -3.81 13.90 -3.70
CA THR A 84 -2.43 13.72 -3.27
C THR A 84 -2.16 12.23 -3.09
N VAL A 85 -1.11 11.71 -3.74
CA VAL A 85 -0.70 10.30 -3.65
C VAL A 85 0.67 10.23 -2.98
N PHE A 86 0.73 9.48 -1.89
CA PHE A 86 1.97 9.10 -1.23
C PHE A 86 2.30 7.68 -1.66
N THR A 87 3.42 7.51 -2.34
CA THR A 87 3.94 6.20 -2.74
C THR A 87 5.05 5.80 -1.80
N LEU A 88 4.89 4.67 -1.12
CA LEU A 88 5.87 4.10 -0.22
C LEU A 88 6.34 2.74 -0.73
N LYS A 89 7.49 2.29 -0.23
CA LYS A 89 7.98 0.94 -0.43
C LYS A 89 8.14 0.24 0.91
N ALA A 90 7.59 -0.96 1.05
CA ALA A 90 7.82 -1.81 2.21
C ALA A 90 9.27 -2.32 2.20
N THR A 91 10.04 -2.04 3.24
CA THR A 91 11.48 -2.33 3.29
C THR A 91 11.85 -3.41 4.31
N SER A 92 11.03 -3.59 5.35
CA SER A 92 11.29 -4.59 6.40
C SER A 92 10.01 -5.16 6.98
N ARG A 93 10.09 -6.38 7.50
CA ARG A 93 8.93 -7.09 8.08
C ARG A 93 8.52 -6.49 9.42
N GLY A 94 7.27 -6.70 9.81
CA GLY A 94 6.71 -6.32 11.10
C GLY A 94 5.45 -5.47 10.97
N MET A 95 4.98 -4.97 12.11
CA MET A 95 3.87 -4.01 12.13
C MET A 95 4.38 -2.62 11.75
N GLU A 96 3.62 -1.92 10.93
CA GLU A 96 3.85 -0.52 10.55
C GLU A 96 2.53 0.24 10.73
N LYS A 97 2.62 1.52 11.05
CA LYS A 97 1.45 2.41 11.07
C LYS A 97 1.78 3.64 10.26
N LEU A 98 0.97 3.89 9.23
CA LEU A 98 1.01 5.15 8.49
C LEU A 98 -0.12 6.03 9.01
N VAL A 99 0.16 7.32 9.20
CA VAL A 99 -0.84 8.31 9.59
C VAL A 99 -0.86 9.40 8.54
N LEU A 100 -1.99 9.55 7.85
CA LEU A 100 -2.21 10.65 6.92
C LEU A 100 -2.83 11.81 7.71
N ASN A 101 -2.13 12.93 7.74
CA ASN A 101 -2.64 14.17 8.30
C ASN A 101 -3.20 15.03 7.17
N MET A 102 -4.41 15.52 7.33
CA MET A 102 -5.11 16.34 6.36
C MET A 102 -5.54 17.64 7.04
N GLU A 103 -4.82 18.72 6.75
CA GLU A 103 -5.18 20.06 7.23
C GLU A 103 -6.12 20.72 6.23
N SER A 104 -7.31 21.09 6.69
CA SER A 104 -8.32 21.80 5.92
C SER A 104 -7.89 23.25 5.69
N PRO A 105 -8.46 23.96 4.69
CA PRO A 105 -8.19 25.38 4.48
C PRO A 105 -8.59 26.26 5.70
N GLY A 106 -9.49 25.76 6.55
CA GLY A 106 -9.93 26.41 7.78
C GLY A 106 -9.01 26.17 8.99
N GLY A 107 -7.98 25.32 8.83
CA GLY A 107 -7.05 24.95 9.90
C GLY A 107 -7.48 23.76 10.76
N ASP A 108 -8.59 23.09 10.42
CA ASP A 108 -8.98 21.84 11.06
C ASP A 108 -8.08 20.70 10.58
N ILE A 109 -7.67 19.80 11.48
CA ILE A 109 -6.79 18.68 11.15
C ILE A 109 -7.55 17.37 11.34
N GLU A 110 -7.63 16.60 10.27
CA GLU A 110 -8.15 15.23 10.25
C GLU A 110 -7.00 14.22 10.12
N TYR A 111 -7.19 13.04 10.70
CA TYR A 111 -6.18 11.98 10.76
C TYR A 111 -6.78 10.66 10.29
N GLU A 112 -6.16 10.06 9.28
CA GLU A 112 -6.49 8.69 8.85
C GLU A 112 -5.32 7.76 9.21
N GLN A 113 -5.64 6.58 9.74
CA GLN A 113 -4.63 5.60 10.16
C GLN A 113 -4.70 4.35 9.29
N TYR A 114 -3.52 3.92 8.84
CA TYR A 114 -3.36 2.75 7.98
C TYR A 114 -2.41 1.76 8.66
N PRO A 115 -2.94 0.85 9.49
CA PRO A 115 -2.14 -0.21 10.08
C PRO A 115 -1.74 -1.24 9.02
N LEU A 116 -0.45 -1.58 8.95
CA LEU A 116 0.09 -2.55 8.02
C LEU A 116 0.75 -3.69 8.77
N ARG A 117 0.61 -4.90 8.22
CA ARG A 117 1.38 -6.08 8.64
C ARG A 117 2.26 -6.53 7.49
N ILE A 118 3.56 -6.25 7.59
CA ILE A 118 4.54 -6.53 6.54
C ILE A 118 5.14 -7.93 6.73
N THR A 119 4.94 -8.80 5.75
CA THR A 119 5.48 -10.16 5.64
C THR A 119 6.58 -10.23 4.58
N ASN A 120 7.17 -11.41 4.33
CA ASN A 120 7.87 -11.62 3.05
C ASN A 120 6.90 -11.77 1.90
#